data_AF-A0AA88LDX0-F1
#
_entry.id   AF-A0AA88LDX0-F1
#
_cell.length_a   1.000
_cell.length_b   1.000
_cell.length_c   1.000
_cell.angle_alpha   90.00
_cell.angle_beta   90.00
_cell.angle_gamma   90.00
#
_symmetry.space_group_name_H-M   'P 1'
#
loop_
_entity.id
_entity.type
_entity.pdbx_description
1 polymer ?
#
loop_
_entity_poly.entity_id
_entity_poly.type
_entity_poly.pdbx_seq_one_letter_code
_entity_poly.pdbx_strand_id
1 'polypeptide(L)'
;MPQYRHPEIKGHLIAQFEVDFPEDHFGDEAKYAKLEKLLPPRPKFVMPVGDDVEEVDLHDFDPESESAAGPSGQRRAYDSDEEDEHPGGGIQCAHQ
;
A
#
# COMPACT_ATOMS: atom_id res chain seq x y z
N MET A 1 30.42 -4.38 -9.76
CA MET A 1 31.00 -5.75 -9.81
C MET A 1 31.46 -6.05 -11.23
N PRO A 2 32.62 -6.68 -11.46
CA PRO A 2 33.11 -6.96 -12.81
C PRO A 2 32.25 -8.03 -13.51
N GLN A 3 32.10 -7.91 -14.82
CA GLN A 3 31.40 -8.92 -15.62
C GLN A 3 32.29 -10.18 -15.73
N TYR A 4 31.67 -11.36 -15.62
CA TYR A 4 32.40 -12.63 -15.75
C TYR A 4 33.15 -12.70 -17.08
N ARG A 5 34.45 -13.02 -17.04
CA ARG A 5 35.41 -13.07 -18.17
C ARG A 5 35.81 -11.73 -18.80
N HIS A 6 35.26 -10.62 -18.32
CA HIS A 6 35.60 -9.26 -18.77
C HIS A 6 35.90 -8.36 -17.57
N PRO A 7 37.08 -8.50 -16.94
CA PRO A 7 37.46 -7.71 -15.76
C PRO A 7 37.47 -6.19 -16.01
N GLU A 8 37.59 -5.76 -17.26
CA GLU A 8 37.50 -4.38 -17.72
C GLU A 8 36.07 -3.81 -17.67
N ILE A 9 35.04 -4.66 -17.78
CA ILE A 9 33.63 -4.23 -17.76
C ILE A 9 33.13 -4.23 -16.33
N LYS A 10 32.79 -3.04 -15.82
CA LYS A 10 32.20 -2.84 -14.49
C LYS A 10 30.68 -2.76 -14.61
N GLY A 11 29.98 -3.43 -13.69
CA GLY A 11 28.54 -3.31 -13.52
C GLY A 11 28.09 -1.96 -12.96
N HIS A 12 26.79 -1.75 -12.94
CA HIS A 12 26.16 -0.50 -12.51
C HIS A 12 26.03 -0.41 -10.98
N LEU A 13 26.19 0.81 -10.46
CA LEU A 13 25.74 1.16 -9.12
C LEU A 13 24.33 1.76 -9.25
N ILE A 14 23.37 1.18 -8.55
CA ILE A 14 22.01 1.72 -8.46
C ILE A 14 21.89 2.37 -7.09
N ALA A 15 21.67 3.68 -7.09
CA ALA A 15 21.35 4.43 -5.88
C ALA A 15 19.82 4.49 -5.76
N GLN A 16 19.29 3.89 -4.70
CA GLN A 16 17.89 4.05 -4.32
C GLN A 16 17.81 5.13 -3.25
N PHE A 17 16.96 6.13 -3.47
CA PHE A 17 16.69 7.17 -2.50
C PHE A 17 15.38 6.87 -1.80
N GLU A 18 15.42 6.87 -0.49
CA GLU A 18 14.24 6.96 0.36
C GLU A 18 14.09 8.43 0.75
N VAL A 19 12.88 8.98 0.59
CA VAL A 19 12.60 10.39 0.81
C VAL A 19 11.67 10.51 1.99
N ASP A 20 12.23 10.98 3.11
CA ASP A 20 11.45 11.33 4.30
C ASP A 20 10.71 12.64 4.06
N PHE A 21 9.39 12.59 4.13
CA PHE A 21 8.56 13.79 4.09
C PHE A 21 8.59 14.51 5.45
N PRO A 22 8.44 15.85 5.45
CA PRO A 22 8.27 16.59 6.69
C PRO A 22 7.00 16.15 7.43
N GLU A 23 7.00 16.34 8.75
CA GLU A 23 5.81 16.15 9.60
C GLU A 23 4.68 17.12 9.23
N ASP A 24 3.48 16.81 9.72
CA ASP A 24 2.32 17.67 9.53
C ASP A 24 2.58 19.08 10.06
N HIS A 25 2.03 20.07 9.35
CA HIS A 25 2.18 21.48 9.71
C HIS A 25 3.64 21.98 9.80
N PHE A 26 4.59 21.40 9.03
CA PHE A 26 6.01 21.83 8.98
C PHE A 26 6.27 23.28 8.51
N GLY A 27 5.23 24.06 8.21
CA GLY A 27 5.35 25.40 7.66
C GLY A 27 4.14 26.28 7.97
N ASP A 28 4.35 27.58 7.83
CA ASP A 28 3.28 28.56 7.88
C ASP A 28 2.57 28.68 6.52
N GLU A 29 1.38 29.28 6.52
CA GLU A 29 0.60 29.56 5.30
C GLU A 29 1.41 30.31 4.21
N ALA A 30 2.26 31.25 4.64
CA ALA A 30 3.15 31.97 3.73
C ALA A 30 4.21 31.08 3.06
N LYS A 31 4.63 29.98 3.71
CA LYS A 31 5.56 28.99 3.16
C LYS A 31 4.83 28.07 2.18
N TYR A 32 3.61 27.66 2.48
CA TYR A 32 2.77 26.88 1.56
C TYR A 32 2.45 27.67 0.27
N ALA A 33 2.09 28.95 0.38
CA ALA A 33 1.86 29.81 -0.79
C ALA A 33 3.10 29.99 -1.68
N LYS A 34 4.32 29.90 -1.11
CA LYS A 34 5.56 29.88 -1.89
C LYS A 34 5.77 28.54 -2.59
N LEU A 35 5.47 27.43 -1.92
CA LEU A 35 5.58 26.10 -2.51
C LEU A 35 4.65 25.95 -3.73
N GLU A 36 3.43 26.47 -3.67
CA GLU A 36 2.50 26.47 -4.81
C GLU A 36 3.07 27.15 -6.07
N LYS A 37 3.96 28.14 -5.90
CA LYS A 37 4.62 28.84 -7.01
C LYS A 37 5.88 28.14 -7.51
N LEU A 38 6.52 27.35 -6.66
CA LEU A 38 7.77 26.64 -6.96
C LEU A 38 7.52 25.26 -7.56
N LEU A 39 6.43 24.60 -7.14
CA LEU A 39 6.05 23.28 -7.62
C LEU A 39 5.25 23.38 -8.93
N PRO A 40 5.19 22.27 -9.71
CA PRO A 40 4.31 22.19 -10.87
C PRO A 40 2.86 22.55 -10.52
N PRO A 41 2.08 23.06 -11.50
CA PRO A 41 0.70 23.46 -11.27
C PRO A 41 -0.14 22.28 -10.77
N ARG A 42 -1.05 22.56 -9.83
CA ARG A 42 -1.94 21.55 -9.26
C ARG A 42 -2.76 20.87 -10.36
N PRO A 43 -2.89 19.53 -10.33
CA PRO A 43 -3.82 18.83 -11.21
C PRO A 43 -5.24 19.34 -10.94
N LYS A 44 -6.03 19.51 -12.00
CA LYS A 44 -7.43 19.92 -11.86
C LYS A 44 -8.22 18.79 -11.21
N PHE A 45 -8.87 19.08 -10.10
CA PHE A 45 -9.85 18.17 -9.53
C PHE A 45 -11.05 18.06 -10.48
N VAL A 46 -11.42 16.83 -10.82
CA VAL A 46 -12.63 16.51 -11.57
C VAL A 46 -13.50 15.70 -10.64
N MET A 47 -14.63 16.29 -10.22
CA MET A 47 -15.56 15.59 -9.34
C MET A 47 -16.14 14.38 -10.07
N PRO A 48 -16.10 13.18 -9.47
CA PRO A 48 -16.76 12.01 -10.04
C PRO A 48 -18.27 12.28 -10.19
N VAL A 49 -18.86 11.71 -11.24
CA VAL A 49 -20.29 11.87 -11.56
C VAL A 49 -20.93 10.50 -11.52
N GLY A 50 -22.02 10.37 -10.75
CA GLY A 50 -22.77 9.14 -10.57
C GLY A 50 -23.72 9.24 -9.39
N ASP A 51 -24.58 8.23 -9.22
CA ASP A 51 -25.50 8.14 -8.09
C ASP A 51 -24.80 7.70 -6.79
N ASP A 52 -23.67 6.98 -6.94
CA ASP A 52 -22.85 6.45 -5.83
C ASP A 52 -21.59 7.31 -5.61
N VAL A 53 -21.78 8.59 -5.25
CA VAL A 53 -20.69 9.51 -4.89
C VAL A 53 -20.92 10.08 -3.50
N GLU A 54 -19.95 9.90 -2.61
CA GLU A 54 -19.98 10.40 -1.23
C GLU A 54 -18.76 11.28 -0.94
N GLU A 55 -18.96 12.32 -0.14
CA GLU A 55 -17.89 13.15 0.41
C GLU A 55 -17.29 12.44 1.63
N VAL A 56 -15.97 12.28 1.64
CA VAL A 56 -15.24 11.55 2.68
C VAL A 56 -14.08 12.37 3.20
N ASP A 57 -13.77 12.19 4.47
CA ASP A 57 -12.61 12.80 5.13
C ASP A 57 -11.44 11.81 5.18
N LEU A 58 -10.21 12.35 5.17
CA LEU A 58 -9.00 11.57 5.39
C LEU A 58 -8.76 11.43 6.90
N HIS A 59 -8.53 10.21 7.36
CA HIS A 59 -8.17 9.90 8.74
C HIS A 59 -6.81 9.22 8.81
N ASP A 60 -6.16 9.35 9.96
CA ASP A 60 -4.90 8.65 10.24
C ASP A 60 -5.11 7.13 10.18
N PHE A 61 -4.15 6.44 9.56
CA PHE A 61 -4.16 5.00 9.48
C PHE A 61 -3.59 4.40 10.78
N ASP A 62 -4.42 3.68 11.53
CA ASP A 62 -3.99 2.88 12.67
C ASP A 62 -3.85 1.40 12.27
N PRO A 63 -2.64 0.83 12.30
CA PRO A 63 -2.43 -0.55 11.88
C PRO A 63 -3.07 -1.58 12.81
N GLU A 64 -3.32 -1.26 14.09
CA GLU A 64 -3.88 -2.22 15.04
C GLU A 64 -5.40 -2.35 14.87
N SER A 65 -6.11 -1.24 14.63
CA SER A 65 -7.54 -1.24 14.34
C SER A 65 -7.86 -1.94 13.02
N GLU A 66 -7.03 -1.74 11.98
CA GLU A 66 -7.27 -2.27 10.64
C GLU A 66 -6.82 -3.74 10.50
N SER A 67 -5.82 -4.18 11.27
CA SER A 67 -5.36 -5.59 11.27
C SER A 67 -6.38 -6.56 11.87
N ALA A 68 -7.25 -6.09 12.78
CA ALA A 68 -8.35 -6.88 13.32
C ALA A 68 -9.39 -7.25 12.25
N ALA A 69 -9.46 -6.47 11.16
CA ALA A 69 -10.30 -6.70 9.99
C ALA A 69 -9.59 -7.44 8.83
N GLY A 70 -8.42 -8.05 9.09
CA GLY A 70 -7.71 -8.87 8.10
C GLY A 70 -8.56 -10.05 7.57
N PRO A 71 -8.09 -10.78 6.54
CA PRO A 71 -8.85 -11.85 5.85
C PRO A 71 -9.30 -13.03 6.73
N SER A 72 -8.89 -13.07 8.00
CA SER A 72 -9.39 -14.00 9.02
C SER A 72 -10.68 -13.53 9.72
N GLY A 73 -11.00 -12.23 9.67
CA GLY A 73 -12.25 -11.66 10.23
C GLY A 73 -13.47 -11.92 9.36
N GLN A 74 -13.32 -11.94 8.04
CA GLN A 74 -14.42 -12.26 7.10
C GLN A 74 -14.83 -13.74 7.11
N ARG A 75 -13.98 -14.65 7.58
CA ARG A 75 -14.31 -16.09 7.60
C ARG A 75 -15.24 -16.51 8.73
N ARG A 76 -15.47 -15.65 9.73
CA ARG A 76 -16.28 -15.99 10.90
C ARG A 76 -17.78 -15.76 10.73
N ALA A 77 -18.22 -15.15 9.63
CA ALA A 77 -19.64 -14.91 9.39
C ALA A 77 -20.41 -16.15 8.89
N TYR A 78 -19.70 -17.23 8.52
CA TYR A 78 -20.29 -18.45 7.94
C TYR A 78 -19.91 -19.74 8.69
N ASP A 79 -19.24 -19.64 9.85
CA ASP A 79 -18.69 -20.78 10.60
C ASP A 79 -19.53 -21.13 11.85
N SER A 80 -20.84 -20.81 11.86
CA SER A 80 -21.72 -21.08 13.01
C SER A 80 -22.84 -22.07 12.74
N ASP A 81 -22.78 -22.85 11.65
CA ASP A 81 -23.91 -23.74 11.27
C ASP A 81 -23.51 -25.07 10.62
N GLU A 82 -22.32 -25.61 10.89
CA GLU A 82 -22.01 -27.01 10.55
C GLU A 82 -21.37 -27.73 11.75
N GLU A 83 -22.23 -28.07 12.72
CA GLU A 83 -22.14 -29.37 13.38
C GLU A 83 -22.10 -30.45 12.29
N ASP A 84 -20.98 -31.15 12.11
CA ASP A 84 -20.90 -32.61 11.95
C ASP A 84 -19.52 -33.04 11.42
N GLU A 85 -18.81 -33.79 12.26
CA GLU A 85 -18.18 -35.07 11.89
C GLU A 85 -17.21 -35.11 10.67
N HIS A 86 -15.90 -35.17 10.95
CA HIS A 86 -14.99 -36.31 10.64
C HIS A 86 -13.52 -35.90 10.40
N PRO A 87 -12.55 -36.68 10.92
CA PRO A 87 -11.12 -36.45 10.75
C PRO A 87 -10.57 -37.20 9.53
N GLY A 88 -9.73 -36.58 8.69
CA GLY A 88 -8.85 -37.38 7.82
C GLY A 88 -8.30 -36.71 6.56
N GLY A 89 -7.00 -36.92 6.35
CA GLY A 89 -6.47 -37.23 5.01
C GLY A 89 -5.90 -36.06 4.22
N GLY A 90 -4.67 -35.66 4.54
CA GLY A 90 -3.84 -34.90 3.60
C GLY A 90 -3.47 -35.76 2.40
N ILE A 91 -3.72 -35.27 1.19
CA ILE A 91 -3.40 -35.95 -0.07
C ILE A 91 -2.25 -35.19 -0.74
N GLN A 92 -1.14 -35.88 -1.01
CA GLN A 92 0.03 -35.36 -1.72
C GLN A 92 -0.05 -35.80 -3.18
N CYS A 93 -0.12 -34.84 -4.11
CA CYS A 93 -0.05 -35.12 -5.54
C CYS A 93 1.40 -35.05 -6.02
N ALA A 94 1.96 -36.18 -6.47
CA ALA A 94 3.12 -36.21 -7.35
C ALA A 94 2.61 -36.31 -8.80
N HIS A 95 3.10 -35.44 -9.69
CA HIS A 95 2.91 -35.58 -11.13
C HIS A 95 4.26 -35.76 -11.83
N GLN A 96 4.24 -36.62 -12.85
CA GLN A 96 5.34 -37.07 -13.69
C GLN A 96 5.66 -36.07 -14.80
#